data_AF-A0A0B8PGS1-F1
#
_entry.id   AF-A0A0B8PGS1-F1
#
_cell.length_a   1.000
_cell.length_b   1.000
_cell.length_c   1.000
_cell.angle_alpha   90.00
_cell.angle_beta   90.00
_cell.angle_gamma   90.00
#
_symmetry.space_group_name_H-M   'P 1'
#
loop_
_entity.id
_entity.type
_entity.pdbx_description
1 polymer ?
#
loop_
_entity_poly.entity_id
_entity_poly.type
_entity_poly.pdbx_seq_one_letter_code
_entity_poly.pdbx_strand_id
1 'polypeptide(L)'
;MIFSGDKPRGHARPACQIGASEQDRWVVARVTPENKTRELTFLTSDLETTATRSEFSRYQANQRPWFVGADDRELFKTQPYLFQVVPVSGQTYSKAIEGSDAVVGIDVVLGSIALDIANEIGDALNHAGVEFFIYGETGNLGAGSRLEQLKSLPEVEPMQLSPELEQLVKSMGTIKVSNEANWPPLDFSLRGQPSGYMVDLIKILSLKTGLDVTFINGFTWKQLVENFRAGQLDVLHPVSNNQSNRELGNLSRPLARFDFALATGG
;
A
#
# COMPACT_ATOMS: atom_id res chain seq x y z
N MET A 1 1.51 -2.39 17.21
CA MET A 1 2.55 -2.74 16.24
C MET A 1 3.75 -1.85 16.52
N ILE A 2 4.93 -2.43 16.73
CA ILE A 2 6.17 -1.68 17.01
C ILE A 2 6.94 -1.66 15.69
N PHE A 3 7.17 -0.47 15.14
CA PHE A 3 8.02 -0.33 13.97
C PHE A 3 9.40 0.14 14.44
N SER A 4 10.44 -0.60 14.03
CA SER A 4 11.85 -0.23 14.18
C SER A 4 12.39 0.10 12.80
N GLY A 5 13.06 1.24 12.65
CA GLY A 5 13.70 1.60 11.40
C GLY A 5 15.04 2.24 11.68
N ASP A 6 16.13 1.52 11.42
CA ASP A 6 17.44 2.14 11.32
C ASP A 6 17.58 2.90 10.00
N LYS A 7 18.25 4.06 10.03
CA LYS A 7 18.35 5.02 8.90
C LYS A 7 19.17 4.43 7.73
N PRO A 8 18.58 4.11 6.55
CA PRO A 8 19.35 4.00 5.33
C PRO A 8 19.44 5.39 4.68
N ARG A 9 20.63 5.78 4.22
CA ARG A 9 20.79 7.01 3.44
C ARG A 9 20.28 6.75 2.02
N GLY A 10 19.28 7.49 1.55
CA GLY A 10 19.01 7.65 0.12
C GLY A 10 17.62 7.34 -0.42
N HIS A 11 16.76 6.62 0.30
CA HIS A 11 15.39 6.30 -0.17
C HIS A 11 14.32 6.80 0.80
N ALA A 12 13.07 6.94 0.30
CA ALA A 12 11.93 7.50 1.02
C ALA A 12 11.89 7.03 2.48
N ARG A 13 12.12 7.97 3.41
CA ARG A 13 12.26 7.68 4.83
C ARG A 13 10.88 7.34 5.40
N PRO A 14 10.61 6.08 5.79
CA PRO A 14 9.30 5.68 6.29
C PRO A 14 8.89 6.51 7.53
N ALA A 15 9.89 6.91 8.33
CA ALA A 15 9.75 7.78 9.49
C ALA A 15 9.25 9.21 9.16
N CYS A 16 9.65 9.80 8.03
CA CYS A 16 9.21 11.15 7.66
C CYS A 16 7.73 11.18 7.24
N GLN A 17 7.23 10.08 6.64
CA GLN A 17 5.84 9.99 6.18
C GLN A 17 4.82 10.00 7.32
N ILE A 18 5.25 9.63 8.53
CA ILE A 18 4.43 9.67 9.75
C ILE A 18 4.80 10.85 10.66
N GLY A 19 5.66 11.76 10.17
CA GLY A 19 6.08 12.97 10.88
C GLY A 19 6.92 12.69 12.13
N ALA A 20 7.72 11.63 12.13
CA ALA A 20 8.72 11.37 13.16
C ALA A 20 9.87 12.39 13.08
N SER A 21 10.42 12.77 14.23
CA SER A 21 11.58 13.63 14.37
C SER A 21 12.90 12.86 14.18
N GLU A 22 14.02 13.57 14.08
CA GLU A 22 15.33 12.93 13.80
C GLU A 22 15.86 12.02 14.91
N GLN A 23 15.37 12.21 16.14
CA GLN A 23 15.75 11.47 17.35
C GLN A 23 14.86 10.25 17.60
N ASP A 24 13.72 10.14 16.89
CA ASP A 24 12.79 9.03 17.05
C ASP A 24 13.35 7.77 16.39
N ARG A 25 13.29 6.66 17.13
CA ARG A 25 13.77 5.34 16.70
C ARG A 25 12.69 4.29 16.66
N TRP A 26 11.63 4.48 17.44
CA TRP A 26 10.48 3.60 17.45
C TRP A 26 9.20 4.38 17.32
N VAL A 27 8.20 3.72 16.74
CA VAL A 27 6.82 4.16 16.80
C VAL A 27 5.93 3.00 17.22
N VAL A 28 5.06 3.26 18.19
CA VAL A 28 4.01 2.34 18.61
C VAL A 28 2.69 2.84 18.03
N ALA A 29 2.11 2.06 17.13
CA ALA A 29 0.76 2.30 16.64
C ALA A 29 -0.25 1.45 17.42
N ARG A 30 -1.19 2.12 18.09
CA ARG A 30 -2.35 1.53 18.76
C ARG A 30 -3.61 1.95 18.03
N VAL A 31 -4.44 0.98 17.63
CA VAL A 31 -5.70 1.27 16.93
C VAL A 31 -6.85 0.76 17.77
N THR A 32 -7.83 1.62 18.00
CA THR A 32 -9.06 1.33 18.75
C THR A 32 -10.23 1.42 17.79
N PRO A 33 -10.73 0.28 17.26
CA PRO A 33 -11.79 0.25 16.26
C PRO A 33 -13.09 0.91 16.72
N GLU A 34 -13.43 0.78 18.01
CA GLU A 34 -14.67 1.28 18.61
C GLU A 34 -14.76 2.81 18.47
N ASN A 35 -13.63 3.49 18.72
CA ASN A 35 -13.52 4.95 18.62
C ASN A 35 -12.97 5.40 17.27
N LYS A 36 -12.74 4.47 16.33
CA LYS A 36 -12.10 4.72 15.02
C LYS A 36 -10.87 5.61 15.14
N THR A 37 -10.01 5.30 16.11
CA THR A 37 -8.87 6.13 16.46
C THR A 37 -7.58 5.33 16.31
N ARG A 38 -6.56 5.94 15.73
CA ARG A 38 -5.18 5.46 15.75
C ARG A 38 -4.34 6.44 16.58
N GLU A 39 -3.63 5.90 17.55
CA GLU A 39 -2.63 6.60 18.33
C GLU A 39 -1.23 6.16 17.87
N LEU A 40 -0.36 7.12 17.61
CA LEU A 40 1.04 6.94 17.29
C LEU A 40 1.88 7.54 18.42
N THR A 41 2.64 6.69 19.12
CA THR A 41 3.60 7.11 20.16
C THR A 41 5.01 6.95 19.62
N PHE A 42 5.74 8.06 19.55
CA PHE A 42 7.14 8.11 19.09
C PHE A 42 8.08 8.01 20.27
N LEU A 43 9.16 7.24 20.11
CA LEU A 43 10.10 6.93 21.18
C LEU A 43 11.55 7.06 20.70
N THR A 44 12.44 7.51 21.60
CA THR A 44 13.90 7.50 21.40
C THR A 44 14.47 6.07 21.38
N SER A 45 15.78 5.93 21.11
CA SER A 45 16.49 4.64 21.24
C SER A 45 16.30 3.97 22.60
N ASP A 46 16.19 4.78 23.66
CA ASP A 46 16.06 4.35 25.05
C ASP A 46 14.59 4.18 25.48
N LEU A 47 13.66 4.20 24.50
CA LEU A 47 12.22 4.05 24.68
C LEU A 47 11.55 5.19 25.46
N GLU A 48 12.18 6.37 25.50
CA GLU A 48 11.57 7.57 26.08
C GLU A 48 10.59 8.20 25.09
N THR A 49 9.39 8.56 25.56
CA THR A 49 8.37 9.17 24.70
C THR A 49 8.75 10.58 24.31
N THR A 50 8.81 10.83 23.00
CA THR A 50 9.09 12.15 22.43
C THR A 50 7.81 12.87 22.04
N ALA A 51 6.82 12.14 21.51
CA ALA A 51 5.53 12.67 21.11
C ALA A 51 4.47 11.57 21.06
N THR A 52 3.21 11.96 21.27
CA THR A 52 2.04 11.13 20.99
C THR A 52 1.08 11.90 20.09
N ARG A 53 0.52 11.23 19.09
CA ARG A 53 -0.47 11.80 18.18
C ARG A 53 -1.66 10.87 18.06
N SER A 54 -2.84 11.44 17.96
CA SER A 54 -4.08 10.71 17.78
C SER A 54 -4.78 11.22 16.53
N GLU A 55 -5.28 10.30 15.72
CA GLU A 55 -5.96 10.62 14.47
C GLU A 55 -7.09 9.64 14.21
N PHE A 56 -8.03 10.05 13.36
CA PHE A 56 -9.09 9.18 12.90
C PHE A 56 -8.52 8.05 12.04
N SER A 57 -8.98 6.82 12.27
CA SER A 57 -8.57 5.67 11.50
C SER A 57 -9.69 4.64 11.37
N ARG A 58 -9.95 4.22 10.14
CA ARG A 58 -10.79 3.04 9.85
C ARG A 58 -9.98 1.74 9.83
N TYR A 59 -8.71 1.74 10.24
CA TYR A 59 -7.87 0.55 10.15
C TYR A 59 -8.41 -0.60 11.02
N GLN A 60 -8.54 -1.79 10.44
CA GLN A 60 -8.95 -3.01 11.14
C GLN A 60 -7.87 -4.08 10.99
N ALA A 61 -7.09 -4.31 12.05
CA ALA A 61 -5.98 -5.26 12.05
C ALA A 61 -6.45 -6.70 11.79
N ASN A 62 -7.58 -7.09 12.40
CA ASN A 62 -8.15 -8.44 12.33
C ASN A 62 -8.69 -8.81 10.94
N GLN A 63 -8.92 -7.84 10.06
CA GLN A 63 -9.33 -8.06 8.68
C GLN A 63 -8.14 -8.09 7.71
N ARG A 64 -6.92 -7.82 8.18
CA ARG A 64 -5.74 -7.76 7.32
C ARG A 64 -5.32 -9.16 6.87
N PRO A 65 -4.74 -9.30 5.66
CA PRO A 65 -4.29 -10.60 5.16
C PRO A 65 -3.35 -11.32 6.13
N TRP A 66 -2.43 -10.59 6.76
CA TRP A 66 -1.49 -11.15 7.74
C TRP A 66 -2.16 -11.66 9.01
N PHE A 67 -3.29 -11.08 9.42
CA PHE A 67 -4.02 -11.54 10.60
C PHE A 67 -4.90 -12.73 10.23
N VAL A 68 -5.69 -12.60 9.16
CA VAL A 68 -6.64 -13.62 8.71
C VAL A 68 -5.93 -14.90 8.27
N GLY A 69 -4.75 -14.79 7.66
CA GLY A 69 -3.99 -15.94 7.21
C GLY A 69 -3.10 -16.59 8.28
N ALA A 70 -2.96 -15.98 9.46
CA ALA A 70 -2.09 -16.51 10.50
C ALA A 70 -2.63 -17.82 11.07
N ASP A 71 -1.74 -18.77 11.27
CA ASP A 71 -2.00 -20.09 11.83
C ASP A 71 -1.12 -20.30 13.07
N ASP A 72 -1.51 -21.19 14.00
CA ASP A 72 -0.76 -21.47 15.24
C ASP A 72 0.36 -22.52 15.05
N ARG A 73 0.34 -23.29 13.95
CA ARG A 73 1.34 -24.31 13.63
C ARG A 73 2.35 -23.79 12.64
N GLU A 74 1.89 -23.19 11.55
CA GLU A 74 2.75 -22.78 10.43
C GLU A 74 2.95 -21.26 10.36
N LEU A 75 4.09 -20.85 9.80
CA LEU A 75 4.36 -19.44 9.53
C LEU A 75 3.60 -19.02 8.28
N PHE A 76 2.71 -18.03 8.41
CA PHE A 76 2.03 -17.44 7.27
C PHE A 76 2.88 -16.32 6.67
N LYS A 77 2.89 -16.25 5.33
CA LYS A 77 3.58 -15.20 4.58
C LYS A 77 2.62 -14.55 3.58
N THR A 78 2.49 -13.24 3.67
CA THR A 78 1.71 -12.45 2.72
C THR A 78 2.41 -12.27 1.37
N GLN A 79 1.62 -12.07 0.33
CA GLN A 79 2.12 -11.45 -0.90
C GLN A 79 2.54 -9.99 -0.63
N PRO A 80 3.51 -9.43 -1.38
CA PRO A 80 3.89 -8.04 -1.23
C PRO A 80 2.69 -7.08 -1.32
N TYR A 81 2.57 -6.16 -0.36
CA TYR A 81 1.48 -5.19 -0.31
C TYR A 81 1.95 -3.88 0.33
N LEU A 82 1.13 -2.83 0.18
CA LEU A 82 1.38 -1.53 0.78
C LEU A 82 0.90 -1.52 2.24
N PHE A 83 1.83 -1.32 3.18
CA PHE A 83 1.50 -1.21 4.60
C PHE A 83 0.68 0.08 4.86
N GLN A 84 -0.36 0.00 5.70
CA GLN A 84 -1.25 1.15 5.94
C GLN A 84 -0.82 2.04 7.11
N VAL A 85 0.02 1.53 8.01
CA VAL A 85 0.53 2.34 9.12
C VAL A 85 1.68 3.23 8.64
N VAL A 86 2.56 2.66 7.84
CA VAL A 86 3.68 3.35 7.20
C VAL A 86 3.61 2.99 5.71
N PRO A 87 3.36 3.92 4.78
CA PRO A 87 3.04 3.61 3.38
C PRO A 87 4.26 3.18 2.57
N VAL A 88 4.85 2.06 2.98
CA VAL A 88 5.94 1.35 2.31
C VAL A 88 5.49 -0.03 1.92
N SER A 89 6.03 -0.53 0.81
CA SER A 89 5.71 -1.88 0.35
C SER A 89 6.60 -2.90 1.01
N GLY A 90 6.01 -4.02 1.38
CA GLY A 90 6.71 -5.11 2.02
C GLY A 90 5.86 -6.36 2.13
N GLN A 91 6.37 -7.32 2.89
CA GLN A 91 5.68 -8.56 3.24
C GLN A 91 5.58 -8.67 4.75
N THR A 92 4.43 -9.11 5.23
CA THR A 92 4.27 -9.53 6.62
C THR A 92 4.41 -11.04 6.73
N TYR A 93 5.22 -11.48 7.68
CA TYR A 93 5.25 -12.84 8.21
C TYR A 93 4.45 -12.86 9.50
N SER A 94 3.55 -13.82 9.68
CA SER A 94 2.69 -13.85 10.85
C SER A 94 2.41 -15.24 11.37
N LYS A 95 2.14 -15.32 12.67
CA LYS A 95 1.79 -16.55 13.36
C LYS A 95 0.80 -16.26 14.49
N ALA A 96 -0.22 -17.10 14.62
CA ALA A 96 -1.14 -17.04 15.75
C ALA A 96 -0.44 -17.57 17.02
N ILE A 97 -0.75 -16.98 18.17
CA ILE A 97 -0.24 -17.43 19.46
C ILE A 97 -1.16 -18.56 19.95
N GLU A 98 -0.61 -19.76 20.08
CA GLU A 98 -1.32 -20.95 20.55
C GLU A 98 -2.10 -20.67 21.84
N GLY A 99 -3.38 -21.06 21.85
CA GLY A 99 -4.27 -20.85 22.99
C GLY A 99 -4.82 -19.42 23.15
N SER A 100 -4.71 -18.56 22.13
CA SER A 100 -5.26 -17.20 22.15
C SER A 100 -5.74 -16.72 20.77
N ASP A 101 -6.52 -15.63 20.75
CA ASP A 101 -6.92 -14.93 19.52
C ASP A 101 -5.87 -13.90 19.05
N ALA A 102 -4.66 -13.92 19.62
CA ALA A 102 -3.60 -12.97 19.31
C ALA A 102 -2.73 -13.47 18.15
N VAL A 103 -2.33 -12.53 17.29
CA VAL A 103 -1.42 -12.80 16.17
C VAL A 103 -0.21 -11.88 16.27
N VAL A 104 0.99 -12.44 16.09
CA VAL A 104 2.23 -11.68 15.94
C VAL A 104 2.55 -11.59 14.45
N GLY A 105 2.78 -10.37 13.97
CA GLY A 105 3.22 -10.10 12.61
C GLY A 105 4.54 -9.33 12.60
N ILE A 106 5.45 -9.70 11.71
CA ILE A 106 6.71 -8.99 11.43
C ILE A 106 6.68 -8.51 9.99
N ASP A 107 6.75 -7.19 9.83
CA ASP A 107 6.77 -6.53 8.53
C ASP A 107 8.21 -6.41 8.03
N VAL A 108 8.43 -6.89 6.80
CA VAL A 108 9.71 -6.88 6.12
C VAL A 108 9.60 -5.97 4.89
N VAL A 109 10.34 -4.87 4.91
CA VAL A 109 10.36 -3.90 3.81
C VAL A 109 11.26 -4.41 2.70
N LEU A 110 10.68 -4.69 1.54
CA LEU A 110 11.40 -5.28 0.40
C LEU A 110 12.47 -4.36 -0.18
N GLY A 111 12.25 -3.04 -0.11
CA GLY A 111 13.22 -2.04 -0.55
C GLY A 111 14.52 -2.07 0.26
N SER A 112 14.46 -2.35 1.56
CA SER A 112 15.66 -2.45 2.41
C SER A 112 16.49 -3.66 2.04
N ILE A 113 15.87 -4.83 1.86
CA ILE A 113 16.56 -6.05 1.42
C ILE A 113 17.22 -5.83 0.05
N ALA A 114 16.50 -5.21 -0.88
CA ALA A 114 17.05 -4.91 -2.20
C ALA A 114 18.29 -4.01 -2.10
N LEU A 115 18.25 -3.00 -1.22
CA LEU A 115 19.37 -2.09 -1.00
C LEU A 115 20.57 -2.79 -0.34
N ASP A 116 20.32 -3.64 0.66
CA ASP A 116 21.37 -4.39 1.35
C ASP A 116 22.10 -5.33 0.37
N ILE A 117 21.35 -6.08 -0.45
CA ILE A 117 21.90 -6.94 -1.50
C ILE A 117 22.65 -6.10 -2.54
N ALA A 118 22.10 -4.95 -2.95
CA ALA A 118 22.78 -4.07 -3.90
C ALA A 118 24.11 -3.55 -3.34
N ASN A 119 24.16 -3.21 -2.06
CA ASN A 119 25.38 -2.76 -1.38
C ASN A 119 26.40 -3.88 -1.23
N GLU A 120 25.97 -5.11 -0.97
CA GLU A 120 26.85 -6.29 -0.92
C GLU A 120 27.46 -6.61 -2.30
N ILE A 121 26.67 -6.50 -3.37
CA ILE A 121 27.15 -6.69 -4.74
C ILE A 121 28.08 -5.54 -5.17
N GLY A 122 27.90 -4.34 -4.59
CA GLY A 122 28.80 -3.21 -4.73
C GLY A 122 28.94 -2.71 -6.17
N ASP A 123 30.17 -2.32 -6.54
CA ASP A 123 30.48 -1.68 -7.83
C ASP A 123 30.21 -2.54 -9.07
N ALA A 124 29.97 -3.85 -8.90
CA ALA A 124 29.61 -4.74 -10.00
C ALA A 124 28.24 -4.38 -10.63
N LEU A 125 27.30 -3.83 -9.85
CA LEU A 125 26.03 -3.31 -10.40
C LEU A 125 26.23 -2.04 -11.22
N ASN A 126 27.20 -1.21 -10.84
CA ASN A 126 27.43 0.10 -11.46
C ASN A 126 28.19 0.02 -12.80
N HIS A 127 29.01 -1.01 -13.01
CA HIS A 127 29.93 -1.06 -14.17
C HIS A 127 29.54 -2.03 -15.29
N ALA A 128 28.62 -2.97 -15.04
CA ALA A 128 28.39 -4.09 -15.98
C ALA A 128 26.95 -4.23 -16.50
N GLY A 129 26.05 -3.27 -16.22
CA GLY A 129 24.64 -3.41 -16.60
C GLY A 129 23.98 -4.64 -15.95
N VAL A 130 24.52 -5.08 -14.81
CA VAL A 130 24.07 -6.26 -14.08
C VAL A 130 22.79 -5.92 -13.34
N GLU A 131 21.80 -6.78 -13.49
CA GLU A 131 20.54 -6.70 -12.77
C GLU A 131 20.30 -7.97 -11.98
N PHE A 132 19.80 -7.80 -10.76
CA PHE A 132 19.27 -8.92 -9.99
C PHE A 132 17.78 -8.74 -9.78
N PHE A 133 17.09 -9.87 -9.70
CA PHE A 133 15.67 -9.95 -9.45
C PHE A 133 15.42 -11.09 -8.46
N ILE A 134 14.57 -10.84 -7.48
CA ILE A 134 14.10 -11.85 -6.53
C ILE A 134 12.65 -12.13 -6.84
N TYR A 135 12.34 -13.39 -7.17
CA TYR A 135 10.99 -13.86 -7.43
C TYR A 135 10.50 -14.72 -6.27
N GLY A 136 9.22 -14.58 -5.93
CA GLY A 136 8.52 -15.52 -5.05
C GLY A 136 8.21 -16.83 -5.77
N GLU A 137 7.76 -17.84 -5.01
CA GLU A 137 7.37 -19.16 -5.54
C GLU A 137 6.25 -19.07 -6.60
N THR A 138 5.40 -18.04 -6.50
CA THR A 138 4.32 -17.76 -7.45
C THR A 138 4.80 -16.99 -8.70
N GLY A 139 6.10 -16.77 -8.87
CA GLY A 139 6.68 -16.05 -10.01
C GLY A 139 6.51 -14.53 -9.96
N ASN A 140 5.99 -13.99 -8.87
CA ASN A 140 5.86 -12.55 -8.66
C ASN A 140 7.21 -11.93 -8.27
N LEU A 141 7.50 -10.76 -8.84
CA LEU A 141 8.71 -10.02 -8.52
C LEU A 141 8.61 -9.41 -7.12
N GLY A 142 9.50 -9.82 -6.22
CA GLY A 142 9.60 -9.31 -4.84
C GLY A 142 10.59 -8.16 -4.70
N ALA A 143 11.79 -8.28 -5.27
CA ALA A 143 12.85 -7.26 -5.18
C ALA A 143 13.75 -7.27 -6.41
N GLY A 144 14.61 -6.27 -6.58
CA GLY A 144 15.63 -6.24 -7.63
C GLY A 144 16.39 -4.93 -7.68
N SER A 145 17.49 -4.90 -8.42
CA SER A 145 18.44 -3.76 -8.47
C SER A 145 17.85 -2.50 -9.11
N ARG A 146 16.92 -2.63 -10.05
CA ARG A 146 16.14 -1.50 -10.56
C ARG A 146 14.95 -1.25 -9.65
N LEU A 147 15.11 -0.30 -8.73
CA LEU A 147 14.06 0.13 -7.80
C LEU A 147 13.07 1.11 -8.44
N GLU A 148 13.47 1.83 -9.49
CA GLU A 148 12.82 3.09 -9.93
C GLU A 148 12.60 3.16 -11.46
N GLN A 149 12.13 2.10 -12.11
CA GLN A 149 11.71 2.16 -13.53
C GLN A 149 10.18 2.08 -13.69
N LEU A 150 9.44 2.72 -12.79
CA LEU A 150 8.09 3.16 -13.14
C LEU A 150 8.23 4.44 -13.97
N LYS A 151 7.61 4.48 -15.15
CA LYS A 151 7.57 5.72 -15.95
C LYS A 151 7.01 6.83 -15.08
N SER A 152 7.68 7.99 -15.07
CA SER A 152 7.15 9.17 -14.39
C SER A 152 5.77 9.49 -14.97
N LEU A 153 4.85 9.92 -14.11
CA LEU A 153 3.59 10.48 -14.57
C LEU A 153 3.89 11.67 -15.50
N PRO A 154 3.04 11.92 -16.53
CA PRO A 154 3.15 13.14 -17.30
C PRO A 154 2.97 14.35 -16.39
N GLU A 155 3.57 15.48 -16.77
CA GLU A 155 3.26 16.76 -16.12
C GLU A 155 1.75 17.07 -16.27
N VAL A 156 1.15 17.55 -15.19
CA VAL A 156 -0.29 17.83 -15.13
C VAL A 156 -0.53 19.23 -14.62
N GLU A 157 -1.35 19.99 -15.34
CA GLU A 157 -1.85 21.27 -14.85
C GLU A 157 -2.96 21.05 -13.83
N PRO A 158 -2.88 21.69 -12.65
CA PRO A 158 -3.98 21.68 -11.67
C PRO A 158 -5.28 22.17 -12.28
N MET A 159 -6.38 21.51 -11.94
CA MET A 159 -7.72 21.92 -12.36
C MET A 159 -8.15 23.13 -11.55
N GLN A 160 -8.70 24.16 -12.21
CA GLN A 160 -9.39 25.24 -11.51
C GLN A 160 -10.71 24.72 -10.96
N LEU A 161 -10.76 24.54 -9.64
CA LEU A 161 -11.97 24.13 -8.93
C LEU A 161 -12.77 25.36 -8.50
N SER A 162 -14.08 25.21 -8.36
CA SER A 162 -14.87 26.26 -7.71
C SER A 162 -14.52 26.32 -6.22
N PRO A 163 -14.73 27.47 -5.53
CA PRO A 163 -14.46 27.59 -4.10
C PRO A 163 -15.14 26.48 -3.26
N GLU A 164 -16.35 26.08 -3.64
CA GLU A 164 -17.10 25.02 -2.97
C GLU A 164 -16.42 23.65 -3.15
N LEU A 165 -15.93 23.36 -4.35
CA LEU A 165 -15.22 22.10 -4.65
C LEU A 165 -13.85 22.05 -3.97
N GLU A 166 -13.12 23.16 -3.91
CA GLU A 166 -11.85 23.23 -3.17
C GLU A 166 -12.05 22.95 -1.67
N GLN A 167 -13.08 23.57 -1.08
CA GLN A 167 -13.40 23.33 0.32
C GLN A 167 -13.83 21.89 0.56
N LEU A 168 -14.61 21.32 -0.36
CA LEU A 168 -15.01 19.91 -0.31
C LEU A 168 -13.78 18.99 -0.34
N VAL A 169 -12.87 19.18 -1.29
CA VAL A 169 -11.61 18.41 -1.41
C VAL A 169 -10.82 18.47 -0.10
N LYS A 170 -10.64 19.65 0.48
CA LYS A 170 -9.90 19.83 1.75
C LYS A 170 -10.57 19.13 2.92
N SER A 171 -11.89 18.97 2.90
CA SER A 171 -12.66 18.36 4.00
C SER A 171 -12.82 16.84 3.90
N MET A 172 -12.60 16.23 2.73
CA MET A 172 -12.85 14.80 2.50
C MET A 172 -11.85 13.87 3.23
N GLY A 173 -10.66 14.38 3.56
CA GLY A 173 -9.56 13.57 4.06
C GLY A 173 -9.03 12.59 3.01
N THR A 174 -8.32 11.56 3.45
CA THR A 174 -7.72 10.57 2.55
C THR A 174 -8.77 9.62 1.96
N ILE A 175 -8.87 9.59 0.63
CA ILE A 175 -9.72 8.68 -0.13
C ILE A 175 -8.99 7.34 -0.34
N LYS A 176 -9.61 6.25 0.11
CA LYS A 176 -9.09 4.88 -0.02
C LYS A 176 -9.59 4.21 -1.29
N VAL A 177 -8.69 3.97 -2.23
CA VAL A 177 -8.98 3.38 -3.55
C VAL A 177 -8.45 1.96 -3.59
N SER A 178 -9.20 1.01 -4.16
CA SER A 178 -8.68 -0.35 -4.36
C SER A 178 -7.53 -0.39 -5.37
N ASN A 179 -6.62 -1.34 -5.17
CA ASN A 179 -5.62 -1.76 -6.15
C ASN A 179 -5.53 -3.29 -6.16
N GLU A 180 -5.72 -3.89 -7.32
CA GLU A 180 -5.59 -5.31 -7.56
C GLU A 180 -4.12 -5.75 -7.65
N ALA A 181 -3.86 -7.04 -7.43
CA ALA A 181 -2.51 -7.59 -7.50
C ALA A 181 -2.10 -7.98 -8.93
N ASN A 182 -3.05 -8.38 -9.78
CA ASN A 182 -2.78 -9.24 -10.92
C ASN A 182 -3.62 -8.92 -12.18
N TRP A 183 -3.89 -7.65 -12.45
CA TRP A 183 -4.55 -7.24 -13.70
C TRP A 183 -3.69 -6.28 -14.55
N PRO A 184 -2.47 -6.68 -14.97
CA PRO A 184 -1.67 -5.90 -15.88
C PRO A 184 -2.32 -5.82 -17.28
N PRO A 185 -2.15 -4.71 -18.02
CA PRO A 185 -1.42 -3.50 -17.64
C PRO A 185 -2.29 -2.44 -16.92
N LEU A 186 -3.52 -2.79 -16.51
CA LEU A 186 -4.53 -1.83 -16.06
C LEU A 186 -4.42 -1.48 -14.58
N ASP A 187 -4.51 -2.48 -13.70
CA ASP A 187 -4.43 -2.31 -12.25
C ASP A 187 -3.73 -3.52 -11.62
N PHE A 188 -2.49 -3.34 -11.18
CA PHE A 188 -1.71 -4.41 -10.60
C PHE A 188 -0.79 -3.87 -9.51
N SER A 189 -0.12 -4.79 -8.82
CA SER A 189 0.88 -4.43 -7.82
C SER A 189 2.24 -4.94 -8.26
N LEU A 190 3.21 -4.04 -8.37
CA LEU A 190 4.60 -4.40 -8.62
C LEU A 190 5.37 -4.30 -7.30
N ARG A 191 5.79 -5.43 -6.74
CA ARG A 191 6.47 -5.50 -5.43
C ARG A 191 5.67 -4.85 -4.28
N GLY A 192 4.34 -4.91 -4.33
CA GLY A 192 3.45 -4.27 -3.35
C GLY A 192 3.04 -2.84 -3.73
N GLN A 193 3.72 -2.21 -4.69
CA GLN A 193 3.41 -0.85 -5.12
C GLN A 193 2.29 -0.82 -6.18
N PRO A 194 1.23 -0.02 -5.97
CA PRO A 194 0.17 0.18 -6.96
C PRO A 194 0.71 0.69 -8.29
N SER A 195 0.42 -0.05 -9.36
CA SER A 195 0.96 0.16 -10.71
C SER A 195 -0.08 -0.12 -11.78
N GLY A 196 0.07 0.53 -12.94
CA GLY A 196 -0.79 0.31 -14.10
C GLY A 196 -1.51 1.56 -14.56
N TYR A 197 -2.06 1.48 -15.77
CA TYR A 197 -2.67 2.62 -16.45
C TYR A 197 -3.78 3.27 -15.62
N MET A 198 -4.65 2.45 -15.02
CA MET A 198 -5.79 2.94 -14.25
C MET A 198 -5.34 3.54 -12.91
N VAL A 199 -4.32 2.98 -12.28
CA VAL A 199 -3.66 3.56 -11.10
C VAL A 199 -3.10 4.95 -11.42
N ASP A 200 -2.43 5.10 -12.56
CA ASP A 200 -1.84 6.38 -12.98
C ASP A 200 -2.90 7.44 -13.27
N LEU A 201 -4.06 7.05 -13.81
CA LEU A 201 -5.20 7.97 -13.97
C LEU A 201 -5.72 8.50 -12.63
N ILE A 202 -5.78 7.66 -11.60
CA ILE A 202 -6.18 8.08 -10.25
C ILE A 202 -5.12 9.00 -9.62
N LYS A 203 -3.82 8.70 -9.80
CA LYS A 203 -2.74 9.60 -9.35
C LYS A 203 -2.81 10.96 -10.05
N ILE A 204 -3.05 10.97 -11.37
CA ILE A 204 -3.26 12.21 -12.15
C ILE A 204 -4.47 12.97 -11.64
N LEU A 205 -5.58 12.28 -11.32
CA LEU A 205 -6.75 12.92 -10.74
C LEU A 205 -6.41 13.60 -9.40
N SER A 206 -5.71 12.88 -8.51
CA SER A 206 -5.22 13.40 -7.23
C SER A 206 -4.38 14.66 -7.42
N LEU A 207 -3.41 14.65 -8.34
CA LEU A 207 -2.56 15.80 -8.66
C LEU A 207 -3.36 16.99 -9.22
N LYS A 208 -4.37 16.72 -10.06
CA LYS A 208 -5.19 17.76 -10.67
C LYS A 208 -6.16 18.41 -9.70
N THR A 209 -6.71 17.66 -8.76
CA THR A 209 -7.77 18.16 -7.87
C THR A 209 -7.29 18.47 -6.46
N GLY A 210 -6.09 18.02 -6.08
CA GLY A 210 -5.59 18.09 -4.70
C GLY A 210 -6.23 17.06 -3.76
N LEU A 211 -6.89 16.02 -4.30
CA LEU A 211 -7.44 14.93 -3.49
C LEU A 211 -6.30 14.13 -2.87
N ASP A 212 -6.34 13.91 -1.56
CA ASP A 212 -5.45 12.96 -0.90
C ASP A 212 -5.95 11.53 -1.16
N VAL A 213 -5.13 10.72 -1.82
CA VAL A 213 -5.50 9.37 -2.25
C VAL A 213 -4.49 8.37 -1.73
N THR A 214 -5.00 7.29 -1.15
CA THR A 214 -4.19 6.12 -0.78
C THR A 214 -4.78 4.86 -1.40
N PHE A 215 -3.91 3.98 -1.91
CA PHE A 215 -4.33 2.71 -2.48
C PHE A 215 -4.31 1.60 -1.44
N ILE A 216 -5.29 0.71 -1.51
CA ILE A 216 -5.42 -0.46 -0.66
C ILE A 216 -5.31 -1.72 -1.50
N ASN A 217 -4.28 -2.51 -1.25
CA ASN A 217 -4.02 -3.79 -1.89
C ASN A 217 -3.68 -4.89 -0.85
N GLY A 218 -3.24 -6.05 -1.35
CA GLY A 218 -2.99 -7.26 -0.55
C GLY A 218 -4.23 -8.13 -0.34
N PHE A 219 -5.37 -7.76 -0.94
CA PHE A 219 -6.64 -8.47 -0.85
C PHE A 219 -7.01 -9.10 -2.19
N THR A 220 -7.80 -10.18 -2.15
CA THR A 220 -8.49 -10.70 -3.34
C THR A 220 -9.58 -9.72 -3.80
N TRP A 221 -10.00 -9.80 -5.07
CA TRP A 221 -11.11 -8.98 -5.58
C TRP A 221 -12.37 -9.08 -4.72
N LYS A 222 -12.74 -10.30 -4.30
CA LYS A 222 -13.90 -10.52 -3.42
C LYS A 222 -13.77 -9.75 -2.11
N GLN A 223 -12.60 -9.80 -1.47
CA GLN A 223 -12.33 -9.07 -0.23
C GLN A 223 -12.30 -7.54 -0.44
N LEU A 224 -11.83 -7.06 -1.60
CA LEU A 224 -11.92 -5.63 -1.94
C LEU A 224 -13.39 -5.19 -2.03
N VAL A 225 -14.25 -5.98 -2.68
CA VAL A 225 -15.69 -5.71 -2.75
C VAL A 225 -16.34 -5.71 -1.37
N GLU A 226 -15.99 -6.67 -0.51
CA GLU A 226 -16.47 -6.74 0.88
C GLU A 226 -16.01 -5.52 1.70
N ASN A 227 -14.74 -5.12 1.56
CA ASN A 227 -14.19 -3.93 2.21
C ASN A 227 -14.89 -2.65 1.75
N PHE A 228 -15.25 -2.53 0.47
CA PHE A 228 -16.03 -1.41 -0.04
C PHE A 228 -17.44 -1.40 0.55
N ARG A 229 -18.15 -2.53 0.55
CA ARG A 229 -19.48 -2.65 1.19
C ARG A 229 -19.45 -2.30 2.68
N ALA A 230 -18.34 -2.59 3.36
CA ALA A 230 -18.13 -2.27 4.77
C ALA A 230 -17.65 -0.83 5.04
N GLY A 231 -17.50 0.01 4.01
CA GLY A 231 -17.01 1.39 4.13
C GLY A 231 -15.51 1.51 4.48
N GLN A 232 -14.74 0.43 4.27
CA GLN A 232 -13.29 0.39 4.44
C GLN A 232 -12.53 0.86 3.20
N LEU A 233 -13.20 0.84 2.04
CA LEU A 233 -12.77 1.48 0.80
C LEU A 233 -13.82 2.52 0.39
N ASP A 234 -13.34 3.63 -0.15
CA ASP A 234 -14.19 4.71 -0.64
C ASP A 234 -14.44 4.57 -2.14
N VAL A 235 -13.53 3.92 -2.88
CA VAL A 235 -13.62 3.69 -4.32
C VAL A 235 -13.18 2.27 -4.68
N LEU A 236 -14.05 1.55 -5.38
CA LEU A 236 -13.68 0.35 -6.13
C LEU A 236 -13.25 0.72 -7.55
N HIS A 237 -12.09 0.23 -7.92
CA HIS A 237 -11.37 0.61 -9.11
C HIS A 237 -10.38 -0.49 -9.53
N PRO A 238 -10.31 -0.83 -10.82
CA PRO A 238 -11.26 -0.51 -11.89
C PRO A 238 -12.50 -1.40 -11.77
N VAL A 239 -13.63 -0.97 -12.35
CA VAL A 239 -14.85 -1.79 -12.42
C VAL A 239 -15.45 -1.73 -13.82
N SER A 240 -15.99 -2.85 -14.29
CA SER A 240 -16.78 -2.87 -15.52
C SER A 240 -18.19 -2.32 -15.30
N ASN A 241 -18.75 -1.66 -16.31
CA ASN A 241 -20.13 -1.16 -16.26
C ASN A 241 -21.13 -2.32 -16.48
N ASN A 242 -21.41 -3.07 -15.41
CA ASN A 242 -22.36 -4.18 -15.40
C ASN A 242 -23.44 -3.97 -14.32
N GLN A 243 -24.47 -4.82 -14.31
CA GLN A 243 -25.57 -4.71 -13.35
C GLN A 243 -25.08 -4.83 -11.89
N SER A 244 -24.24 -5.84 -11.59
CA SER A 244 -23.71 -6.05 -10.24
C SER A 244 -22.96 -4.82 -9.70
N ASN A 245 -22.17 -4.13 -10.53
CA ASN A 245 -21.41 -2.96 -10.10
C ASN A 245 -22.29 -1.70 -9.97
N ARG A 246 -23.38 -1.60 -10.75
CA ARG A 246 -24.39 -0.54 -10.57
C ARG A 246 -25.20 -0.71 -9.28
N GLU A 247 -25.37 -1.94 -8.83
CA GLU A 247 -25.99 -2.24 -7.53
C GLU A 247 -25.03 -2.01 -6.34
N LEU A 248 -23.72 -2.04 -6.58
CA LEU A 248 -22.69 -1.74 -5.57
C LEU A 248 -22.58 -0.24 -5.27
N GLY A 249 -22.72 0.62 -6.28
CA GLY A 249 -22.59 2.06 -6.09
C GLY A 249 -22.66 2.86 -7.40
N ASN A 250 -22.40 4.16 -7.28
CA ASN A 250 -22.41 5.07 -8.42
C ASN A 250 -21.18 4.85 -9.30
N LEU A 251 -21.40 4.61 -10.59
CA LEU A 251 -20.33 4.49 -11.57
C LEU A 251 -19.98 5.88 -12.14
N SER A 252 -18.69 6.12 -12.32
CA SER A 252 -18.20 7.28 -13.05
C SER A 252 -18.49 7.16 -14.55
N ARG A 253 -18.19 8.22 -15.30
CA ARG A 253 -18.04 8.10 -16.75
C ARG A 253 -16.95 7.06 -17.08
N PRO A 254 -17.12 6.20 -18.11
CA PRO A 254 -16.10 5.22 -18.46
C PRO A 254 -14.73 5.86 -18.69
N LEU A 255 -13.70 5.32 -18.04
CA LEU A 255 -12.31 5.79 -18.18
C LEU A 255 -11.59 5.15 -19.38
N ALA A 256 -12.00 3.94 -19.78
CA ALA A 256 -11.52 3.25 -20.98
C ALA A 256 -12.61 2.35 -21.57
N ARG A 257 -12.43 1.93 -22.82
CA ARG A 257 -13.25 0.92 -23.50
C ARG A 257 -12.33 -0.17 -24.05
N PHE A 258 -12.76 -1.41 -23.93
CA PHE A 258 -12.01 -2.58 -24.39
C PHE A 258 -12.92 -3.43 -25.26
N ASP A 259 -12.38 -3.89 -26.39
CA ASP A 259 -13.04 -4.88 -27.23
C ASP A 259 -12.60 -6.28 -26.80
N PHE A 260 -13.57 -7.16 -26.56
CA PHE A 260 -13.29 -8.54 -26.17
C PHE A 260 -12.87 -9.37 -27.39
N ALA A 261 -11.88 -10.23 -27.20
CA ALA A 261 -11.43 -11.18 -28.22
C ALA A 261 -11.22 -12.56 -27.59
N LEU A 262 -11.33 -13.61 -28.42
CA LEU A 262 -10.99 -14.98 -28.05
C LEU A 262 -9.58 -15.30 -28.55
N ALA A 263 -8.72 -15.79 -27.67
CA ALA A 263 -7.41 -16.35 -28.03
C ALA A 263 -7.49 -17.87 -28.01
N THR A 264 -6.92 -18.53 -29.02
CA THR A 264 -6.79 -19.99 -29.09
C THR A 264 -5.31 -20.35 -29.23
N GLY A 265 -4.90 -21.51 -28.70
CA GLY A 265 -3.54 -22.00 -28.86
C GLY A 265 -3.29 -22.44 -30.30
N GLY A 266 -2.16 -22.03 -30.87
CA GLY A 266 -1.66 -22.51 -32.16
C GLY A 266 -0.96 -23.85 -32.03
#